data_AF-A0AAV0WL74-F1
#
_entry.id   AF-A0AAV0WL74-F1
#
_cell.length_a   1.000
_cell.length_b   1.000
_cell.length_c   1.000
_cell.angle_alpha   90.00
_cell.angle_beta   90.00
_cell.angle_gamma   90.00
#
_symmetry.space_group_name_H-M   'P 1'
#
loop_
_entity.id
_entity.type
_entity.pdbx_description
1 polymer ?
#
loop_
_entity_poly.entity_id
_entity_poly.type
_entity_poly.pdbx_seq_one_letter_code
_entity_poly.pdbx_strand_id
1 'polypeptide(L)'
;MLTSPCMPSSSYDYKADVSSGKRPFLLAWLKQYDWLCYSTVLKGALCKFCVLFEHPLDKGGVHGAFIKTAFSKYKNFHEQSKCHVKSAWHNHSVQRANDFISIMNGKKTDVYQMVNSSVRKTIESNKDKLKSIVSSVIFLGKHGLPFRGTNDLYYSSLKKLKTWFRSSMTQLPLNGLALM
;
A
#
# COMPACT_ATOMS: atom_id res chain seq x y z
N MET A 1 0.13 -2.88 -1.00
CA MET A 1 -0.77 -2.44 0.09
C MET A 1 -2.21 -2.29 -0.39
N LEU A 2 -2.51 -1.52 -1.44
CA LEU A 2 -3.89 -1.43 -1.98
C LEU A 2 -4.27 -2.61 -2.90
N THR A 3 -3.31 -3.08 -3.70
CA THR A 3 -3.48 -4.16 -4.70
C THR A 3 -3.25 -5.57 -4.16
N SER A 4 -2.61 -5.72 -3.00
CA SER A 4 -2.34 -7.04 -2.40
C SER A 4 -2.94 -7.06 -1.00
N PRO A 5 -3.78 -8.06 -0.66
CA PRO A 5 -4.37 -8.18 0.66
C PRO A 5 -3.27 -8.33 1.72
N CYS A 6 -3.41 -7.65 2.86
CA CYS A 6 -2.55 -7.89 4.01
C CYS A 6 -2.94 -9.25 4.61
N MET A 7 -2.23 -10.30 4.22
CA MET A 7 -2.42 -11.65 4.72
C MET A 7 -1.31 -11.96 5.73
N PRO A 8 -1.64 -12.43 6.94
CA PRO A 8 -0.62 -13.06 7.78
C PRO A 8 -0.16 -14.38 7.15
N SER A 9 0.97 -14.91 7.62
CA SER A 9 1.52 -16.20 7.17
C SER A 9 0.43 -17.28 7.15
N SER A 10 0.48 -18.19 6.16
CA SER A 10 -0.46 -19.33 6.07
C SER A 10 -0.44 -20.23 7.30
N SER A 11 0.60 -20.14 8.13
CA SER A 11 0.76 -20.85 9.39
C SER A 11 0.15 -20.12 10.61
N TYR A 12 -0.52 -18.99 10.42
CA TYR A 12 -1.07 -18.21 11.54
C TYR A 12 -2.29 -18.89 12.16
N ASP A 13 -2.28 -19.07 13.48
CA ASP A 13 -3.39 -19.68 14.20
C ASP A 13 -4.45 -18.65 14.62
N TYR A 14 -5.45 -18.47 13.77
CA TYR A 14 -6.62 -17.62 14.06
C TYR A 14 -7.47 -18.10 15.24
N LYS A 15 -7.32 -19.35 15.68
CA LYS A 15 -8.05 -19.88 16.85
C LYS A 15 -7.47 -19.37 18.16
N ALA A 16 -6.16 -19.14 18.23
CA ALA A 16 -5.48 -18.61 19.41
C ALA A 16 -5.95 -17.18 19.78
N ASP A 17 -6.51 -16.45 18.82
CA ASP A 17 -6.98 -15.08 19.01
C ASP A 17 -8.41 -14.96 19.53
N VAL A 18 -9.11 -16.09 19.67
CA VAL A 18 -10.53 -16.11 20.00
C VAL A 18 -10.77 -16.91 21.28
N SER A 19 -11.56 -16.34 22.20
CA SER A 19 -11.93 -17.02 23.45
C SER A 19 -12.71 -18.30 23.16
N SER A 20 -12.51 -19.34 23.97
CA SER A 20 -13.19 -20.64 23.88
C SER A 20 -14.69 -20.49 23.57
N GLY A 21 -15.17 -21.22 22.56
CA GLY A 21 -16.58 -21.22 22.14
C GLY A 21 -16.99 -20.13 21.13
N LYS A 22 -16.12 -19.17 20.79
CA LYS A 22 -16.38 -18.20 19.71
C LYS A 22 -15.78 -18.68 18.39
N ARG A 23 -16.42 -18.31 17.29
CA ARG A 23 -15.97 -18.69 15.94
C ARG A 23 -14.68 -17.92 15.59
N PRO A 24 -13.61 -18.57 15.12
CA PRO A 24 -12.40 -17.89 14.66
C PRO A 24 -12.58 -17.23 13.29
N PHE A 25 -11.63 -16.36 12.94
CA PHE A 25 -11.55 -15.81 11.59
C PHE A 25 -11.24 -16.91 10.57
N LEU A 26 -11.84 -16.82 9.37
CA LEU A 26 -11.62 -17.78 8.29
C LEU A 26 -10.73 -17.17 7.21
N LEU A 27 -9.57 -17.79 6.93
CA LEU A 27 -8.66 -17.36 5.86
C LEU A 27 -9.35 -17.29 4.50
N ALA A 28 -10.32 -18.18 4.24
CA ALA A 28 -11.11 -18.19 3.01
C ALA A 28 -11.81 -16.85 2.72
N TRP A 29 -12.18 -16.09 3.77
CA TRP A 29 -12.81 -14.79 3.61
C TRP A 29 -11.89 -13.75 2.97
N LEU A 30 -10.57 -13.85 3.17
CA LEU A 30 -9.61 -12.94 2.51
C LEU A 30 -9.58 -13.12 0.99
N LYS A 31 -9.92 -14.32 0.49
CA LYS A 31 -10.07 -14.58 -0.95
C LYS A 31 -11.44 -14.19 -1.48
N GLN A 32 -12.47 -14.21 -0.62
CA GLN A 32 -13.83 -13.88 -1.00
C GLN A 32 -14.10 -12.38 -1.03
N TYR A 33 -13.41 -11.61 -0.17
CA TYR A 33 -13.65 -10.18 0.00
C TYR A 33 -12.35 -9.39 -0.25
N ASP A 34 -12.24 -8.74 -1.42
CA ASP A 34 -11.04 -8.00 -1.81
C ASP A 34 -10.65 -6.86 -0.87
N TRP A 35 -11.63 -6.27 -0.19
CA TRP A 35 -11.44 -5.16 0.76
C TRP A 35 -10.96 -5.63 2.14
N LEU A 36 -11.12 -6.92 2.45
CA LEU A 36 -10.89 -7.47 3.77
C LEU A 36 -9.40 -7.66 4.03
N CYS A 37 -8.97 -7.27 5.22
CA CYS A 37 -7.63 -7.55 5.74
C CYS A 37 -7.75 -8.01 7.19
N TYR A 38 -6.79 -8.82 7.63
CA TYR A 38 -6.70 -9.26 9.01
C TYR A 38 -5.49 -8.61 9.68
N SER A 39 -5.69 -7.97 10.84
CA SER A 39 -4.59 -7.44 11.64
C SER A 39 -4.25 -8.44 12.74
N THR A 40 -3.00 -8.91 12.76
CA THR A 40 -2.47 -9.78 13.84
C THR A 40 -2.28 -9.00 15.15
N VAL A 41 -2.07 -7.68 15.06
CA VAL A 41 -1.90 -6.81 16.23
C VAL A 41 -3.25 -6.56 16.90
N LEU A 42 -4.29 -6.25 16.12
CA LEU A 42 -5.64 -5.98 16.63
C LEU A 42 -6.50 -7.24 16.71
N LYS A 43 -5.97 -8.39 16.25
CA LYS A 43 -6.62 -9.71 16.26
C LYS A 43 -8.01 -9.70 15.64
N GLY A 44 -8.16 -8.99 14.52
CA GLY A 44 -9.47 -8.70 13.95
C GLY A 44 -9.46 -8.33 12.48
N ALA A 45 -10.66 -8.40 11.89
CA ALA A 45 -10.92 -8.02 10.52
C ALA A 45 -11.06 -6.50 10.35
N LEU A 46 -10.44 -5.97 9.29
CA LEU A 46 -10.44 -4.56 8.92
C LEU A 46 -10.73 -4.41 7.42
N CYS A 47 -11.16 -3.22 7.02
CA CYS A 47 -11.30 -2.84 5.63
C CYS A 47 -10.11 -1.98 5.21
N LYS A 48 -9.30 -2.47 4.26
CA LYS A 48 -8.11 -1.75 3.79
C LYS A 48 -8.45 -0.38 3.21
N PHE A 49 -9.56 -0.26 2.50
CA PHE A 49 -9.97 1.00 1.88
C PHE A 49 -10.44 2.00 2.93
N CYS A 50 -11.30 1.57 3.86
CA CYS A 50 -11.86 2.47 4.87
C CYS A 50 -10.83 2.91 5.90
N VAL A 51 -9.83 2.08 6.21
CA VAL A 51 -8.73 2.45 7.12
C VAL A 51 -7.77 3.45 6.45
N LEU A 52 -7.44 3.25 5.17
CA LEU A 52 -6.47 4.11 4.46
C LEU A 52 -7.09 5.41 3.95
N PHE A 53 -8.35 5.38 3.54
CA PHE A 53 -9.09 6.53 3.01
C PHE A 53 -10.22 6.90 3.95
N GLU A 54 -9.86 7.21 5.19
CA GLU A 54 -10.79 7.65 6.22
C GLU A 54 -11.53 8.91 5.73
N HIS A 55 -12.85 8.87 5.84
CA HIS A 55 -13.68 10.04 5.57
C HIS A 55 -13.82 10.85 6.87
N PRO A 56 -13.67 12.18 6.83
CA PRO A 56 -13.94 13.02 7.99
C PRO A 56 -15.36 12.74 8.48
N LEU A 57 -15.51 12.55 9.78
CA LEU A 57 -16.83 12.41 10.38
C LEU A 57 -17.50 13.77 10.36
N ASP A 58 -18.75 13.83 9.89
CA ASP A 58 -19.62 14.93 10.23
C ASP A 58 -19.84 14.93 11.75
N LYS A 59 -19.92 16.13 12.35
CA LYS A 59 -19.88 16.37 13.80
C LYS A 59 -20.82 15.40 14.55
N GLY A 60 -20.25 14.37 15.19
CA GLY A 60 -20.96 13.42 16.05
C GLY A 60 -21.03 11.96 15.56
N GLY A 61 -20.54 11.65 14.36
CA GLY A 61 -20.48 10.26 13.88
C GLY A 61 -19.39 9.43 14.57
N VAL A 62 -19.58 8.12 14.73
CA VAL A 62 -18.55 7.17 15.15
C VAL A 62 -18.22 6.26 13.97
N HIS A 63 -16.93 6.09 13.64
CA HIS A 63 -16.53 5.11 12.63
C HIS A 63 -16.96 3.71 13.06
N GLY A 64 -17.68 3.03 12.17
CA GLY A 64 -18.17 1.68 12.42
C GLY A 64 -17.06 0.62 12.56
N ALA A 65 -17.49 -0.60 12.87
CA ALA A 65 -16.61 -1.76 12.86
C ALA A 65 -15.91 -1.91 11.48
N PHE A 66 -14.73 -2.56 11.47
CA PHE A 66 -13.80 -2.69 10.33
C PHE A 66 -12.91 -1.46 10.05
N ILE A 67 -13.11 -0.34 10.74
CA ILE A 67 -12.33 0.90 10.53
C ILE A 67 -11.48 1.22 11.77
N LYS A 68 -12.06 1.87 12.78
CA LYS A 68 -11.36 2.18 14.05
C LYS A 68 -11.26 0.98 14.97
N THR A 69 -12.25 0.09 14.90
CA THR A 69 -12.30 -1.12 15.69
C THR A 69 -12.25 -2.33 14.77
N ALA A 70 -11.32 -3.24 15.05
CA ALA A 70 -11.22 -4.48 14.31
C ALA A 70 -12.43 -5.37 14.63
N PHE A 71 -13.06 -5.91 13.60
CA PHE A 71 -14.23 -6.74 13.75
C PHE A 71 -13.83 -8.16 14.17
N SER A 72 -14.32 -8.60 15.33
CA SER A 72 -14.03 -9.92 15.91
C SER A 72 -15.28 -10.80 16.10
N LYS A 73 -16.49 -10.28 15.81
CA LYS A 73 -17.76 -11.01 15.99
C LYS A 73 -18.12 -11.84 14.75
N TYR A 74 -17.37 -12.91 14.53
CA TYR A 74 -17.42 -13.68 13.28
C TYR A 74 -18.68 -14.52 13.04
N LYS A 75 -19.59 -14.65 14.02
CA LYS A 75 -20.88 -15.34 13.86
C LYS A 75 -21.74 -14.71 12.75
N ASN A 76 -21.81 -13.39 12.72
CA ASN A 76 -22.61 -12.63 11.75
C ASN A 76 -21.73 -11.96 10.69
N PHE A 77 -20.55 -12.52 10.41
CA PHE A 77 -19.54 -11.88 9.56
C PHE A 77 -20.09 -11.53 8.18
N HIS A 78 -20.76 -12.47 7.50
CA HIS A 78 -21.27 -12.24 6.15
C HIS A 78 -22.36 -11.17 6.09
N GLU A 79 -23.25 -11.13 7.08
CA GLU A 79 -24.29 -10.11 7.18
C GLU A 79 -23.67 -8.72 7.40
N GLN A 80 -22.76 -8.61 8.37
CA GLN A 80 -22.07 -7.36 8.67
C GLN A 80 -21.18 -6.90 7.51
N SER A 81 -20.58 -7.83 6.79
CA SER A 81 -19.81 -7.55 5.57
C SER A 81 -20.71 -6.99 4.46
N LYS A 82 -21.90 -7.57 4.25
CA LYS A 82 -22.87 -7.06 3.27
C LYS A 82 -23.35 -5.65 3.64
N CYS A 83 -23.64 -5.41 4.92
CA CYS A 83 -24.01 -4.08 5.41
C CYS A 83 -22.87 -3.07 5.25
N HIS A 84 -21.64 -3.48 5.55
CA HIS A 84 -20.44 -2.65 5.39
C HIS A 84 -20.24 -2.23 3.93
N VAL A 85 -20.26 -3.17 2.98
CA VAL A 85 -20.06 -2.86 1.56
C VAL A 85 -21.15 -1.95 1.01
N LYS A 86 -22.39 -2.08 1.49
CA LYS A 86 -23.50 -1.19 1.10
C LYS A 86 -23.41 0.21 1.72
N SER A 87 -22.59 0.41 2.74
CA SER A 87 -22.49 1.70 3.40
C SER A 87 -21.87 2.75 2.47
N ALA A 88 -22.38 3.99 2.55
CA ALA A 88 -21.82 5.12 1.82
C ALA A 88 -20.32 5.30 2.12
N TRP A 89 -19.93 5.11 3.38
CA TRP A 89 -18.54 5.17 3.84
C TRP A 89 -17.61 4.26 3.02
N HIS A 90 -17.98 2.99 2.87
CA HIS A 90 -17.21 2.04 2.08
C HIS A 90 -17.09 2.50 0.63
N ASN A 91 -18.21 2.87 0.01
CA ASN A 91 -18.23 3.31 -1.39
C ASN A 91 -17.36 4.55 -1.62
N HIS A 92 -17.41 5.55 -0.73
CA HIS A 92 -16.57 6.74 -0.81
C HIS A 92 -15.08 6.40 -0.63
N SER A 93 -14.74 5.55 0.33
CA SER A 93 -13.34 5.11 0.53
C SER A 93 -12.81 4.32 -0.65
N VAL A 94 -13.63 3.44 -1.25
CA VAL A 94 -13.28 2.69 -2.47
C VAL A 94 -13.10 3.62 -3.65
N GLN A 95 -13.98 4.61 -3.84
CA GLN A 95 -13.85 5.60 -4.89
C GLN A 95 -12.55 6.40 -4.75
N ARG A 96 -12.25 6.90 -3.56
CA ARG A 96 -10.98 7.59 -3.27
C ARG A 96 -9.76 6.72 -3.52
N ALA A 97 -9.84 5.44 -3.17
CA ALA A 97 -8.78 4.48 -3.47
C ALA A 97 -8.56 4.31 -4.97
N ASN A 98 -9.63 4.16 -5.74
CA ASN A 98 -9.57 4.02 -7.19
C ASN A 98 -9.05 5.29 -7.87
N ASP A 99 -9.46 6.47 -7.40
CA ASP A 99 -8.96 7.75 -7.89
C ASP A 99 -7.47 7.90 -7.58
N PHE A 100 -7.04 7.57 -6.36
CA PHE A 100 -5.63 7.57 -5.98
C PHE A 100 -4.79 6.64 -6.87
N ILE A 101 -5.25 5.40 -7.11
CA ILE A 101 -4.59 4.45 -8.01
C ILE A 101 -4.55 5.00 -9.44
N SER A 102 -5.62 5.63 -9.90
CA SER A 102 -5.70 6.22 -11.25
C SER A 102 -4.73 7.39 -11.42
N ILE A 103 -4.56 8.23 -10.39
CA ILE A 103 -3.60 9.32 -10.36
C ILE A 103 -2.17 8.78 -10.34
N MET A 104 -1.89 7.78 -9.50
CA MET A 104 -0.57 7.14 -9.44
C MET A 104 -0.15 6.50 -10.76
N ASN A 105 -1.10 5.87 -11.45
CA ASN A 105 -0.86 5.25 -12.76
C ASN A 105 -0.88 6.24 -13.93
N GLY A 106 -1.04 7.54 -13.66
CA GLY A 106 -1.07 8.59 -14.69
C GLY A 106 -2.32 8.61 -15.58
N LYS A 107 -3.36 7.85 -15.24
CA LYS A 107 -4.63 7.79 -15.99
C LYS A 107 -5.55 8.97 -15.73
N LYS A 108 -5.43 9.57 -14.54
CA LYS A 108 -6.16 10.78 -14.14
C LYS A 108 -5.18 11.82 -13.61
N THR A 109 -5.47 13.09 -13.85
CA THR A 109 -4.71 14.19 -13.25
C THR A 109 -5.32 14.56 -11.90
N ASP A 110 -4.48 14.83 -10.92
CA ASP A 110 -4.93 15.30 -9.61
C ASP A 110 -5.72 16.62 -9.74
N VAL A 111 -6.77 16.79 -8.93
CA VAL A 111 -7.69 17.94 -9.03
C VAL A 111 -6.95 19.27 -8.86
N TYR A 112 -5.96 19.32 -7.95
CA TYR A 112 -5.16 20.53 -7.75
C TYR A 112 -4.30 20.84 -8.98
N GLN A 113 -3.75 19.82 -9.63
CA GLN A 113 -3.00 19.96 -10.90
C GLN A 113 -3.89 20.23 -12.12
N MET A 114 -5.19 19.94 -12.04
CA MET A 114 -6.16 20.36 -13.06
C MET A 114 -6.44 21.85 -12.99
N VAL A 115 -6.57 22.39 -11.76
CA VAL A 115 -6.83 23.82 -11.53
C VAL A 115 -5.58 24.66 -11.73
N ASN A 116 -4.41 24.16 -11.32
CA ASN A 116 -3.15 24.90 -11.41
C ASN A 116 -2.14 24.21 -12.35
N SER A 117 -2.11 24.68 -13.59
CA SER A 117 -1.21 24.17 -14.64
C SER A 117 0.27 24.42 -14.34
N SER A 118 0.60 25.46 -13.56
CA SER A 118 1.98 25.76 -13.15
C SER A 118 2.53 24.70 -12.19
N VAL A 119 1.70 24.21 -11.26
CA VAL A 119 2.08 23.11 -10.35
C VAL A 119 2.39 21.84 -11.13
N ARG A 120 1.57 21.52 -12.13
CA ARG A 120 1.82 20.37 -13.01
C ARG A 120 3.18 20.47 -13.70
N LYS A 121 3.50 21.63 -14.29
CA LYS A 121 4.78 21.86 -14.96
C LYS A 121 5.97 21.71 -14.01
N THR A 122 5.86 22.22 -12.79
CA THR A 122 6.91 22.08 -11.77
C THR A 122 7.11 20.63 -11.36
N ILE A 123 6.03 19.87 -11.16
CA ILE A 123 6.09 18.44 -10.83
C ILE A 123 6.78 17.67 -11.95
N GLU A 124 6.42 17.92 -13.21
CA GLU A 124 7.00 17.23 -14.36
C GLU A 124 8.51 17.57 -14.50
N SER A 125 8.87 18.85 -14.43
CA SER A 125 10.28 19.28 -14.43
C SER A 125 11.10 18.65 -13.29
N ASN A 126 10.51 18.52 -12.10
CA ASN A 126 11.17 17.90 -10.97
C ASN A 126 11.34 16.38 -11.16
N LYS A 127 10.37 15.69 -11.77
CA LYS A 127 10.51 14.26 -12.14
C LYS A 127 11.67 14.04 -13.11
N ASP A 128 11.80 14.89 -14.12
CA ASP A 128 12.91 14.79 -15.08
C ASP A 128 14.27 15.01 -14.41
N LYS A 129 14.37 16.01 -13.52
CA LYS A 129 15.58 16.25 -12.72
C LYS A 129 15.91 15.05 -11.83
N LEU A 130 14.92 14.48 -11.14
CA LEU A 130 15.10 13.32 -10.28
C LEU A 130 15.55 12.10 -11.08
N LYS A 131 14.98 11.87 -12.27
CA LYS A 131 15.40 10.78 -13.17
C LYS A 131 16.87 10.90 -13.55
N SER A 132 17.33 12.12 -13.87
CA SER A 132 18.73 12.40 -14.16
C SER A 132 19.63 12.15 -12.95
N ILE A 133 19.24 12.62 -11.76
CA ILE A 133 19.99 12.39 -10.52
C ILE A 133 20.13 10.89 -10.22
N VAL A 134 19.03 10.13 -10.29
CA VAL A 134 19.05 8.68 -10.04
C VAL A 134 19.91 7.96 -11.08
N SER A 135 19.84 8.37 -12.35
CA SER A 135 20.69 7.79 -13.41
C SER A 135 22.17 8.01 -13.13
N SER A 136 22.56 9.22 -12.70
CA SER A 136 23.93 9.51 -12.26
C SER A 136 24.35 8.67 -11.05
N VAL A 137 23.45 8.50 -10.06
CA VAL A 137 23.70 7.66 -8.87
C VAL A 137 23.96 6.20 -9.26
N ILE A 138 23.13 5.65 -10.14
CA ILE A 138 23.29 4.29 -10.64
C ILE A 138 24.59 4.14 -11.43
N PHE A 139 24.91 5.12 -12.29
CA PHE A 139 26.15 5.14 -13.06
C PHE A 139 27.39 5.12 -12.16
N LEU A 140 27.46 6.05 -11.20
CA LEU A 140 28.58 6.14 -10.26
C LEU A 140 28.72 4.85 -9.45
N GLY A 141 27.61 4.30 -8.93
CA GLY A 141 27.61 3.04 -8.19
C GLY A 141 28.06 1.81 -9.03
N LYS A 142 27.73 1.77 -10.33
CA LYS A 142 28.18 0.73 -11.25
C LYS A 142 29.69 0.79 -11.49
N HIS A 143 30.21 2.00 -11.71
CA HIS A 143 31.62 2.24 -12.01
C HIS A 143 32.51 2.38 -10.76
N GLY A 144 31.93 2.34 -9.56
CA GLY A 144 32.68 2.50 -8.30
C GLY A 144 33.24 3.92 -8.14
N LEU A 145 32.62 4.90 -8.78
CA LEU A 145 33.03 6.29 -8.74
C LEU A 145 32.44 6.98 -7.50
N PRO A 146 33.19 7.92 -6.89
CA PRO A 146 32.72 8.69 -5.76
C PRO A 146 31.58 9.65 -6.15
N PHE A 147 30.69 9.92 -5.21
CA PHE A 147 29.59 10.87 -5.38
C PHE A 147 30.04 12.33 -5.28
N ARG A 148 31.09 12.61 -4.49
CA ARG A 148 31.66 13.95 -4.34
C ARG A 148 33.19 13.91 -4.26
N GLY A 149 33.86 14.04 -5.41
CA GLY A 149 35.30 14.30 -5.47
C GLY A 149 36.18 13.14 -4.96
N THR A 150 37.46 13.44 -4.78
CA THR A 150 38.54 12.44 -4.72
C THR A 150 38.65 11.65 -3.42
N ASN A 151 37.91 12.02 -2.36
CA ASN A 151 38.00 11.39 -1.04
C ASN A 151 36.63 10.98 -0.50
N ASP A 152 35.96 10.06 -1.19
CA ASP A 152 34.91 9.28 -0.53
C ASP A 152 35.56 8.08 0.17
N LEU A 153 35.84 8.21 1.48
CA LEU A 153 36.09 7.08 2.40
C LEU A 153 34.87 6.12 2.52
N TYR A 154 33.89 6.28 1.63
CA TYR A 154 32.57 5.66 1.56
C TYR A 154 32.53 4.44 0.60
N TYR A 155 33.68 3.88 0.22
CA TYR A 155 33.77 2.64 -0.55
C TYR A 155 32.99 1.47 0.12
N SER A 156 32.93 1.47 1.45
CA SER A 156 32.19 0.49 2.26
C SER A 156 30.67 0.60 2.12
N SER A 157 30.13 1.81 2.01
CA SER A 157 28.70 2.06 1.91
C SER A 157 28.18 1.97 0.47
N LEU A 158 29.03 2.25 -0.53
CA LEU A 158 28.75 1.92 -1.93
C LEU A 158 28.68 0.42 -2.16
N LYS A 159 29.53 -0.38 -1.51
CA LYS A 159 29.39 -1.83 -1.46
C LYS A 159 28.03 -2.22 -0.86
N LYS A 160 27.60 -1.62 0.26
CA LYS A 160 26.28 -1.90 0.85
C LYS A 160 25.13 -1.57 -0.10
N LEU A 161 25.18 -0.42 -0.78
CA LEU A 161 24.19 -0.03 -1.79
C LEU A 161 24.22 -0.97 -3.00
N LYS A 162 25.39 -1.34 -3.50
CA LYS A 162 25.55 -2.29 -4.62
C LYS A 162 25.04 -3.68 -4.25
N THR A 163 25.35 -4.18 -3.06
CA THR A 163 24.84 -5.46 -2.53
C THR A 163 23.33 -5.40 -2.32
N TRP A 164 22.80 -4.29 -1.81
CA TRP A 164 21.36 -4.07 -1.64
C TRP A 164 20.62 -4.02 -2.99
N PHE A 165 21.12 -3.26 -3.97
CA PHE A 165 20.54 -3.24 -5.33
C PHE A 165 20.60 -4.61 -6.00
N ARG A 166 21.69 -5.37 -5.81
CA ARG A 166 21.83 -6.72 -6.36
C ARG A 166 20.85 -7.69 -5.69
N SER A 167 20.67 -7.61 -4.38
CA SER A 167 19.70 -8.40 -3.61
C SER A 167 18.23 -8.05 -3.94
N SER A 168 17.92 -6.77 -4.15
CA SER A 168 16.57 -6.29 -4.46
C SER A 168 16.16 -6.60 -5.90
N MET A 169 17.07 -6.55 -6.86
CA MET A 169 16.77 -6.92 -8.26
C MET A 169 16.68 -8.43 -8.49
N THR A 170 17.32 -9.27 -7.67
CA THR A 170 17.13 -10.73 -7.73
C THR A 170 15.80 -11.21 -7.15
N GLN A 171 14.99 -10.33 -6.54
CA GLN A 171 13.67 -10.67 -5.98
C GLN A 171 12.48 -10.25 -6.87
N LEU A 172 12.72 -9.63 -8.02
CA LEU A 172 11.73 -9.50 -9.09
C LEU A 172 12.04 -10.57 -10.13
N PRO A 173 11.24 -11.65 -10.27
CA PRO A 173 11.41 -12.55 -11.38
C PRO A 173 11.11 -11.76 -12.65
N LEU A 174 12.15 -11.67 -13.50
CA LEU A 174 12.07 -11.41 -14.92
C LEU A 174 10.88 -12.17 -15.52
N ASN A 175 9.76 -11.48 -15.69
CA ASN A 175 8.67 -11.85 -16.60
C ASN A 175 7.97 -10.54 -16.96
N GLY A 176 8.35 -9.92 -18.08
CA GLY A 176 7.56 -8.80 -18.63
C GLY A 176 8.30 -7.66 -19.33
N LEU A 177 9.56 -7.82 -19.77
CA LEU A 177 10.19 -6.86 -20.70
C LEU A 177 10.97 -7.57 -21.81
N ALA A 178 10.31 -8.54 -22.44
CA ALA A 178 10.57 -8.91 -23.82
C ALA A 178 9.21 -8.86 -24.53
N LEU A 179 9.12 -8.03 -25.59
CA LEU A 179 7.92 -7.66 -26.37
C LEU A 179 7.07 -6.53 -25.79
N MET A 180 7.54 -5.28 -25.98
CA MET A 180 6.90 -4.21 -26.77
C MET A 180 7.71 -2.92 -26.64
#